data_AF-A0A6C0AN72-F1
#
_entry.id   AF-A0A6C0AN72-F1
#
_cell.length_a   1.000
_cell.length_b   1.000
_cell.length_c   1.000
_cell.angle_alpha   90.00
_cell.angle_beta   90.00
_cell.angle_gamma   90.00
#
_symmetry.space_group_name_H-M   'P 1'
#
loop_
_entity.id
_entity.type
_entity.pdbx_description
1 polymer ?
#
loop_
_entity_poly.entity_id
_entity_poly.type
_entity_poly.pdbx_seq_one_letter_code
_entity_poly.pdbx_strand_id
1 'polypeptide(L)'
;MSFSGPPPAMPPPSGPFEASLTKIASSPYSLAVAIFLINLGGRFLPMEISKEQEKFLNQPWFRRIIIFVIFFLATRNIITAAWMALIVILCVGYLFNENSSLCILGKGGINNATCKTKGAAQTLGLTQEETAILKSLQDKASKLEVKQEPAEVNTKFGLKSHDQYSKVMRGLWGQ
;
A
#
# COMPACT_ATOMS: atom_id res chain seq x y z
N MET A 1 -14.82 28.28 -31.52
CA MET A 1 -14.50 28.95 -30.24
C MET A 1 -12.98 28.98 -30.12
N SER A 2 -12.36 30.14 -30.39
CA SER A 2 -10.90 30.29 -30.34
C SER A 2 -10.46 30.37 -28.88
N PHE A 3 -9.90 29.28 -28.34
CA PHE A 3 -9.31 29.22 -27.00
C PHE A 3 -7.94 29.95 -26.91
N SER A 4 -7.67 30.88 -27.82
CA SER A 4 -6.48 31.73 -27.81
C SER A 4 -6.76 32.99 -27.00
N GLY A 5 -6.90 32.85 -25.68
CA GLY A 5 -6.76 34.01 -24.79
C GLY A 5 -5.39 34.67 -25.03
N PRO A 6 -5.23 35.97 -24.77
CA PRO A 6 -3.93 36.62 -24.82
C PRO A 6 -2.93 35.81 -23.99
N PRO A 7 -1.73 35.50 -24.52
CA PRO A 7 -0.73 34.81 -23.74
C PRO A 7 -0.50 35.59 -22.44
N PRO A 8 -0.37 34.91 -21.28
CA PRO A 8 -0.14 35.59 -20.02
C PRO A 8 1.05 36.54 -20.19
N ALA A 9 0.85 37.82 -19.86
CA ALA A 9 1.86 38.84 -20.00
C ALA A 9 3.05 38.49 -19.10
N MET A 10 4.07 37.86 -19.68
CA MET A 10 5.34 37.65 -18.99
C MET A 10 5.91 39.03 -18.64
N PRO A 11 6.40 39.23 -17.40
CA PRO A 11 7.07 40.47 -17.04
C PRO A 11 8.22 40.71 -18.03
N PRO A 12 8.42 41.97 -18.48
CA PRO A 12 9.46 42.27 -19.46
C PRO A 12 10.83 41.85 -18.89
N PRO A 13 11.71 41.28 -19.73
CA PRO A 13 13.00 40.78 -19.28
C PRO A 13 13.81 41.93 -18.67
N SER A 14 14.32 41.72 -17.47
CA SER A 14 15.07 42.72 -16.70
C SER A 14 16.51 42.93 -17.19
N GLY A 15 16.98 42.12 -18.17
CA GLY A 15 18.31 42.24 -18.77
C GLY A 15 18.48 41.49 -20.10
N PRO A 16 19.62 41.68 -20.79
CA PRO A 16 19.87 41.10 -22.12
C PRO A 16 19.96 39.57 -22.12
N PHE A 17 20.38 38.98 -20.99
CA PHE A 17 20.39 37.54 -20.78
C PHE A 17 18.96 36.97 -20.71
N GLU A 18 18.12 37.54 -19.84
CA GLU A 18 16.70 37.16 -19.70
C GLU A 18 15.94 37.32 -21.01
N ALA A 19 16.26 38.36 -21.79
CA ALA A 19 15.65 38.58 -23.10
C ALA A 19 16.02 37.47 -24.11
N SER A 20 17.27 37.00 -24.07
CA SER A 20 17.73 35.91 -24.93
C SER A 20 17.11 34.57 -24.52
N LEU A 21 17.03 34.29 -23.21
CA LEU A 21 16.36 33.10 -22.69
C LEU A 21 14.87 33.07 -23.02
N THR A 22 14.18 34.20 -22.88
CA THR A 22 12.75 34.32 -23.20
C THR A 22 12.49 34.07 -24.68
N LYS A 23 13.36 34.57 -25.58
CA LYS A 23 13.27 34.30 -27.02
C LYS A 23 13.47 32.82 -27.34
N ILE A 24 14.43 32.16 -26.69
CA ILE A 24 14.66 30.72 -26.89
C ILE A 24 13.48 29.92 -26.36
N ALA A 25 13.01 30.20 -25.15
CA ALA A 25 11.92 29.45 -24.50
C ALA A 25 10.56 29.61 -25.20
N SER A 26 10.31 30.76 -25.84
CA SER A 26 9.05 31.03 -26.56
C SER A 26 9.02 30.51 -28.00
N SER A 27 10.15 30.04 -28.54
CA SER A 27 10.17 29.50 -29.90
C SER A 27 9.36 28.20 -30.01
N PRO A 28 8.59 27.97 -31.09
CA PRO A 28 7.82 26.75 -31.25
C PRO A 28 8.71 25.49 -31.35
N TYR A 29 9.92 25.64 -31.86
CA TYR A 29 10.89 24.55 -31.96
C TYR A 29 11.41 24.09 -30.59
N SER A 30 11.71 25.03 -29.69
CA SER A 30 12.16 24.68 -28.33
C SER A 30 11.05 24.01 -27.53
N LEU A 31 9.79 24.45 -27.71
CA LEU A 31 8.63 23.80 -27.10
C LEU A 31 8.46 22.36 -27.62
N ALA A 32 8.59 22.16 -28.94
CA ALA A 32 8.51 20.83 -29.54
C ALA A 32 9.61 19.89 -29.02
N VAL A 33 10.85 20.39 -28.94
CA VAL A 33 11.97 19.64 -28.38
C VAL A 33 11.75 19.34 -26.89
N ALA A 34 11.25 20.29 -26.12
CA ALA A 34 10.97 20.09 -24.69
C ALA A 34 9.90 19.00 -24.46
N ILE A 35 8.82 19.00 -25.23
CA ILE A 35 7.78 17.96 -25.15
C ILE A 35 8.35 16.59 -25.53
N PHE A 36 9.17 16.54 -26.59
CA PHE A 36 9.85 15.31 -26.99
C PHE A 36 10.77 14.78 -25.87
N LEU A 37 11.59 15.66 -25.28
CA LEU A 37 12.49 15.32 -24.19
C LEU A 37 11.75 14.88 -22.92
N ILE A 38 10.58 15.44 -22.61
CA ILE A 38 9.76 15.00 -21.46
C ILE A 38 9.26 13.56 -21.66
N ASN A 39 8.79 13.24 -22.87
CA ASN A 39 8.33 11.88 -23.19
C ASN A 39 9.48 10.87 -23.14
N LEU A 40 10.68 11.27 -23.58
CA LEU A 40 11.88 10.44 -23.49
C LEU A 40 12.32 10.29 -22.03
N GLY A 41 12.43 11.40 -21.30
CA GLY A 41 12.84 11.47 -19.90
C GLY A 41 11.96 10.61 -18.99
N GLY A 42 10.65 10.53 -19.25
CA GLY A 42 9.75 9.65 -18.51
C GLY A 42 10.15 8.17 -18.50
N ARG A 43 10.82 7.69 -19.56
CA ARG A 43 11.29 6.29 -19.67
C ARG A 43 12.68 6.08 -19.07
N PHE A 44 13.55 7.10 -19.12
CA PHE A 44 14.94 6.99 -18.65
C PHE A 44 15.12 7.38 -17.18
N LEU A 45 14.26 8.25 -16.64
CA LEU A 45 14.31 8.66 -15.23
C LEU A 45 14.26 7.48 -14.25
N PRO A 46 13.41 6.44 -14.42
CA PRO A 46 13.40 5.31 -13.50
C PRO A 46 14.69 4.46 -13.50
N MET A 47 15.49 4.50 -14.57
CA MET A 47 16.71 3.68 -14.67
C MET A 47 17.89 4.25 -13.87
N GLU A 48 17.90 5.55 -13.58
CA GLU A 48 18.95 6.21 -12.80
C GLU A 48 18.65 6.25 -11.29
N ILE A 49 17.49 5.73 -10.89
CA ILE A 49 17.01 5.80 -9.50
C ILE A 49 17.56 4.63 -8.69
N SER A 50 18.07 4.95 -7.49
CA SER A 50 18.55 3.95 -6.51
C SER A 50 17.41 3.06 -6.03
N LYS A 51 17.71 1.81 -5.66
CA LYS A 51 16.72 0.85 -5.12
C LYS A 51 15.92 1.39 -3.93
N GLU A 52 16.55 2.16 -3.05
CA GLU A 52 15.86 2.76 -1.91
C GLU A 52 14.91 3.90 -2.32
N GLN A 53 15.31 4.67 -3.33
CA GLN A 53 14.47 5.72 -3.90
C GLN A 53 13.28 5.10 -4.65
N GLU A 54 13.49 4.02 -5.39
CA GLU A 54 12.42 3.30 -6.06
C GLU A 54 11.36 2.82 -5.05
N LYS A 55 11.78 2.27 -3.91
CA LYS A 55 10.89 1.84 -2.83
C LYS A 55 10.06 2.98 -2.25
N PHE A 56 10.64 4.18 -2.14
CA PHE A 56 9.93 5.39 -1.72
C PHE A 56 8.93 5.87 -2.78
N LEU A 57 9.34 5.92 -4.05
CA LEU A 57 8.50 6.37 -5.16
C LEU A 57 7.35 5.40 -5.46
N ASN A 58 7.54 4.11 -5.20
CA ASN A 58 6.51 3.08 -5.34
C ASN A 58 5.48 3.08 -4.21
N GLN A 59 5.65 3.90 -3.17
CA GLN A 59 4.65 4.00 -2.11
C GLN A 59 3.31 4.54 -2.67
N PRO A 60 2.17 3.92 -2.32
CA PRO A 60 0.87 4.29 -2.87
C PRO A 60 0.45 5.72 -2.49
N TRP A 61 0.86 6.23 -1.33
CA TRP A 61 0.61 7.61 -0.92
C TRP A 61 1.41 8.61 -1.77
N PHE A 62 2.68 8.31 -2.06
CA PHE A 62 3.55 9.16 -2.86
C PHE A 62 3.05 9.26 -4.31
N ARG A 63 2.63 8.13 -4.88
CA ARG A 63 2.01 8.10 -6.21
C ARG A 63 0.76 8.99 -6.30
N ARG A 64 -0.07 9.04 -5.26
CA ARG A 64 -1.26 9.92 -5.19
C ARG A 64 -0.87 11.40 -5.10
N ILE A 65 0.21 11.72 -4.38
CA ILE A 65 0.76 13.08 -4.34
C ILE A 65 1.26 13.51 -5.71
N ILE A 66 1.96 12.66 -6.46
CA ILE A 66 2.39 12.99 -7.83
C ILE A 66 1.18 13.36 -8.72
N ILE A 67 0.10 12.58 -8.67
CA ILE A 67 -1.11 12.86 -9.45
C ILE A 67 -1.68 14.24 -9.07
N PHE A 68 -1.75 14.56 -7.78
CA PHE A 68 -2.16 15.88 -7.33
C PHE A 68 -1.23 17.00 -7.84
N VAL A 69 0.09 16.81 -7.78
CA VAL A 69 1.07 17.80 -8.26
C VAL A 69 0.92 18.04 -9.76
N ILE A 70 0.65 17.00 -10.56
CA ILE A 70 0.39 17.14 -12.00
C ILE A 70 -0.85 18.02 -12.24
N PHE A 71 -1.95 17.76 -11.54
CA PHE A 71 -3.16 18.60 -11.65
C PHE A 71 -2.95 20.01 -11.13
N PHE A 72 -2.18 20.19 -10.07
CA PHE A 72 -1.83 21.50 -9.53
C PHE A 72 -0.99 22.31 -10.50
N LEU A 73 -0.02 21.68 -11.17
CA LEU A 73 0.81 22.31 -12.18
C LEU A 73 -0.01 22.74 -13.41
N ALA A 74 -0.99 21.92 -13.80
CA ALA A 74 -1.88 22.19 -14.92
C ALA A 74 -2.90 23.31 -14.62
N THR A 75 -3.52 23.30 -13.45
CA THR A 75 -4.63 24.21 -13.11
C THR A 75 -4.18 25.48 -12.40
N ARG A 76 -3.01 25.49 -11.74
CA ARG A 76 -2.50 26.57 -10.89
C ARG A 76 -3.46 26.97 -9.75
N ASN A 77 -4.44 26.12 -9.41
CA ASN A 77 -5.41 26.35 -8.35
C ASN A 77 -5.48 25.12 -7.43
N ILE A 78 -5.20 25.30 -6.14
CA ILE A 78 -5.12 24.23 -5.15
C ILE A 78 -6.47 23.51 -4.99
N ILE A 79 -7.58 24.25 -4.92
CA ILE A 79 -8.91 23.69 -4.68
C ILE A 79 -9.35 22.86 -5.89
N THR A 80 -9.21 23.42 -7.09
CA THR A 80 -9.55 22.73 -8.34
C THR A 80 -8.68 21.48 -8.52
N ALA A 81 -7.38 21.59 -8.28
CA ALA A 81 -6.46 20.45 -8.36
C ALA A 81 -6.80 19.34 -7.38
N ALA A 82 -7.21 19.68 -6.15
CA ALA A 82 -7.59 18.70 -5.14
C ALA A 82 -8.83 17.90 -5.57
N TRP A 83 -9.87 18.56 -6.07
CA TRP A 83 -11.07 17.89 -6.58
C TRP A 83 -10.78 16.99 -7.78
N MET A 84 -10.00 17.49 -8.75
CA MET A 84 -9.63 16.71 -9.93
C MET A 84 -8.80 15.47 -9.55
N ALA A 85 -7.82 15.64 -8.67
CA ALA A 85 -7.01 14.53 -8.17
C ALA A 85 -7.86 13.51 -7.42
N LEU A 86 -8.79 13.95 -6.56
CA LEU A 86 -9.68 13.07 -5.81
C LEU A 86 -10.54 12.23 -6.75
N ILE A 87 -11.19 12.85 -7.74
CA ILE A 87 -12.02 12.16 -8.73
C ILE A 87 -11.19 11.12 -9.49
N VAL A 88 -10.00 11.48 -9.98
CA VAL A 88 -9.15 10.54 -10.73
C VAL A 88 -8.63 9.40 -9.86
N ILE A 89 -8.20 9.68 -8.63
CA ILE A 89 -7.76 8.65 -7.69
C ILE A 89 -8.92 7.69 -7.38
N LEU A 90 -10.14 8.20 -7.21
CA LEU A 90 -11.32 7.39 -6.97
C LEU A 90 -11.70 6.54 -8.19
N CYS A 91 -11.74 7.15 -9.38
CA CYS A 91 -12.05 6.46 -10.62
C CYS A 91 -11.03 5.37 -10.95
N VAL A 92 -9.75 5.72 -11.06
CA VAL A 92 -8.69 4.81 -11.50
C VAL A 92 -8.25 3.87 -10.38
N GLY A 93 -8.15 4.37 -9.15
CA GLY A 93 -7.67 3.59 -8.01
C GLY A 93 -8.71 2.65 -7.43
N TYR A 94 -10.01 2.94 -7.58
CA TYR A 94 -11.08 2.15 -6.96
C TYR A 94 -12.14 1.68 -7.96
N LEU A 95 -12.82 2.56 -8.71
CA LEU A 95 -13.94 2.18 -9.57
C LEU A 95 -13.54 1.31 -10.77
N PHE A 96 -12.39 1.60 -11.35
CA PHE A 96 -11.82 0.88 -12.50
C PHE A 96 -10.70 -0.10 -12.10
N ASN A 97 -10.42 -0.23 -10.80
CA ASN A 97 -9.39 -1.14 -10.32
C ASN A 97 -9.99 -2.50 -9.99
N GLU A 98 -9.60 -3.52 -10.74
CA GLU A 98 -10.06 -4.90 -10.61
C GLU A 98 -9.76 -5.53 -9.24
N ASN A 99 -8.77 -5.01 -8.51
CA ASN A 99 -8.41 -5.46 -7.16
C ASN A 99 -9.20 -4.74 -6.05
N SER A 100 -9.99 -3.74 -6.39
CA SER A 100 -10.78 -2.96 -5.44
C SER A 100 -12.18 -3.55 -5.26
N SER A 101 -12.73 -3.42 -4.05
CA SER A 101 -14.10 -3.86 -3.73
C SER A 101 -15.18 -3.04 -4.43
N LEU A 102 -14.85 -1.80 -4.84
CA LEU A 102 -15.75 -0.88 -5.56
C LEU A 102 -15.63 -0.96 -7.08
N CYS A 103 -15.02 -2.02 -7.61
CA CYS A 103 -14.87 -2.21 -9.05
C CYS A 103 -16.25 -2.33 -9.74
N ILE A 104 -16.55 -1.39 -10.64
CA ILE A 104 -17.83 -1.33 -11.38
C ILE A 104 -17.80 -2.18 -12.66
N LEU A 105 -16.61 -2.47 -13.18
CA LEU A 105 -16.41 -3.08 -14.50
C LEU A 105 -16.89 -4.55 -14.62
N GLY A 106 -17.15 -5.25 -13.52
CA GLY A 106 -17.30 -6.71 -13.51
C GLY A 106 -18.72 -7.25 -13.42
N LYS A 107 -19.71 -6.47 -12.96
CA LYS A 107 -21.11 -6.96 -12.83
C LYS A 107 -22.05 -6.51 -13.96
N GLY A 108 -21.54 -5.75 -14.93
CA GLY A 108 -22.32 -5.30 -16.09
C GLY A 108 -21.50 -4.56 -17.15
N GLY A 109 -20.17 -4.80 -17.18
CA GLY A 109 -19.24 -4.14 -18.09
C GLY A 109 -18.89 -4.98 -19.31
N ILE A 110 -17.73 -4.69 -19.90
CA ILE A 110 -17.19 -5.30 -21.11
C ILE A 110 -17.10 -6.84 -20.94
N ASN A 111 -17.52 -7.59 -21.96
CA ASN A 111 -17.43 -9.05 -21.99
C ASN A 111 -15.98 -9.50 -21.62
N ASN A 112 -15.83 -10.23 -20.51
CA ASN A 112 -14.57 -10.70 -19.85
C ASN A 112 -13.95 -9.83 -18.73
N ALA A 113 -14.49 -8.65 -18.38
CA ALA A 113 -14.00 -7.92 -17.22
C ALA A 113 -14.42 -8.61 -15.91
N THR A 114 -13.45 -9.08 -15.10
CA THR A 114 -13.72 -9.73 -13.81
C THR A 114 -13.19 -8.85 -12.69
N CYS A 115 -14.09 -8.19 -11.96
CA CYS A 115 -13.70 -7.61 -10.67
C CYS A 115 -13.45 -8.76 -9.69
N LYS A 116 -12.33 -8.75 -8.95
CA LYS A 116 -12.13 -9.68 -7.83
C LYS A 116 -13.22 -9.39 -6.80
N THR A 117 -14.31 -10.14 -6.89
CA THR A 117 -15.31 -10.14 -5.83
C THR A 117 -14.64 -10.83 -4.66
N LYS A 118 -14.09 -10.05 -3.73
CA LYS A 118 -13.80 -10.56 -2.39
C LYS A 118 -15.16 -10.86 -1.76
N GLY A 119 -15.70 -12.05 -2.04
CA GLY A 119 -16.85 -12.55 -1.31
C GLY A 119 -16.52 -12.57 0.18
N ALA A 120 -17.53 -12.58 1.05
CA ALA A 120 -17.36 -12.68 2.50
C ALA A 120 -16.40 -13.81 2.96
N ALA A 121 -16.14 -14.80 2.09
CA ALA A 121 -15.11 -15.82 2.26
C ALA A 121 -13.65 -15.31 2.33
N GLN A 122 -13.30 -14.14 1.77
CA GLN A 122 -11.94 -13.56 1.82
C GLN A 122 -11.74 -12.59 3.00
N THR A 123 -12.80 -12.12 3.65
CA THR A 123 -12.70 -11.51 4.97
C THR A 123 -12.59 -12.57 6.08
N LEU A 124 -12.89 -13.83 5.76
CA LEU A 124 -12.75 -15.01 6.61
C LEU A 124 -11.57 -15.93 6.22
N GLY A 125 -10.90 -15.63 5.10
CA GLY A 125 -9.75 -16.38 4.61
C GLY A 125 -8.48 -15.65 4.99
N LEU A 126 -7.62 -16.31 5.78
CA LEU A 126 -6.38 -15.72 6.28
C LEU A 126 -5.55 -15.10 5.15
N THR A 127 -5.08 -13.88 5.40
CA THR A 127 -4.10 -13.22 4.55
C THR A 127 -2.80 -14.03 4.50
N GLN A 128 -2.01 -13.89 3.43
CA GLN A 128 -0.75 -14.64 3.30
C GLN A 128 0.19 -14.43 4.50
N GLU A 129 0.16 -13.24 5.11
CA GLU A 129 0.93 -12.92 6.30
C GLU A 129 0.43 -13.70 7.53
N GLU A 130 -0.89 -13.75 7.74
CA GLU A 130 -1.50 -14.52 8.84
C GLU A 130 -1.25 -16.03 8.68
N THR A 131 -1.27 -16.57 7.46
CA THR A 131 -0.95 -17.99 7.23
C THR A 131 0.52 -18.35 7.54
N ALA A 132 1.46 -17.43 7.28
CA ALA A 132 2.86 -17.63 7.61
C ALA A 132 3.09 -17.59 9.13
N ILE A 133 2.40 -16.69 9.84
CA ILE A 133 2.42 -16.63 11.31
C ILE A 133 1.83 -17.92 11.89
N LEU A 134 0.68 -18.39 11.38
CA LEU A 134 0.04 -19.61 11.87
C LEU A 134 0.92 -20.85 11.67
N LYS A 135 1.58 -20.95 10.50
CA LYS A 135 2.56 -22.01 10.24
C LYS A 135 3.75 -21.95 11.19
N SER A 136 4.23 -20.75 11.51
CA SER A 136 5.33 -20.57 12.47
C SER A 136 4.93 -20.92 13.91
N LEU A 137 3.68 -20.63 14.31
CA LEU A 137 3.14 -20.98 15.62
C LEU A 137 2.93 -22.50 15.75
N GLN A 138 2.43 -23.14 14.68
CA GLN A 138 2.22 -24.58 14.64
C GLN A 138 3.54 -25.35 14.63
N ASP A 139 4.58 -24.85 13.95
CA ASP A 139 5.93 -25.44 13.99
C ASP A 139 6.61 -25.25 15.36
N LYS A 140 6.30 -24.16 16.07
CA LYS A 140 6.74 -23.98 17.46
C LYS A 140 6.00 -24.92 18.41
N ALA A 141 4.69 -25.10 18.24
CA ALA A 141 3.89 -26.03 19.04
C ALA A 141 4.35 -27.49 18.87
N SER A 142 4.59 -27.94 17.63
CA SER A 142 5.07 -29.31 17.37
C SER A 142 6.49 -29.54 17.93
N LYS A 143 7.37 -28.54 17.88
CA LYS A 143 8.70 -28.62 18.50
C LYS A 143 8.68 -28.69 20.03
N LEU A 144 7.62 -28.18 20.68
CA LEU A 144 7.42 -28.33 22.13
C LEU A 144 6.93 -29.74 22.47
N GLU A 145 6.06 -30.33 21.65
CA GLU A 145 5.63 -31.74 21.81
C GLU A 145 6.78 -32.73 21.59
N VAL A 146 7.70 -32.45 20.65
CA VAL A 146 8.87 -33.31 20.39
C VAL A 146 9.98 -33.16 21.46
N LYS A 147 9.94 -32.14 22.32
CA LYS A 147 10.99 -31.90 23.34
C LYS A 147 10.64 -32.45 24.74
N GLN A 148 9.53 -33.17 24.89
CA GLN A 148 9.07 -33.62 26.20
C GLN A 148 9.10 -35.15 26.36
N GLU A 149 10.28 -35.70 26.66
CA GLU A 149 10.54 -36.81 27.62
C GLU A 149 12.07 -37.03 27.79
N PRO A 150 12.58 -37.44 28.97
CA PRO A 150 12.63 -36.74 30.24
C PRO A 150 14.07 -36.23 30.56
N ALA A 151 14.20 -35.17 31.36
CA ALA A 151 15.43 -34.89 32.10
C ALA A 151 15.19 -35.30 33.57
N GLU A 152 16.05 -36.17 34.10
CA GLU A 152 15.98 -36.70 35.47
C GLU A 152 15.85 -35.59 36.51
N VAL A 153 14.70 -35.52 37.20
CA VAL A 153 14.55 -34.75 38.43
C VAL A 153 14.67 -35.72 39.59
N ASN A 154 15.76 -35.61 40.34
CA ASN A 154 16.02 -36.34 41.57
C ASN A 154 14.89 -36.05 42.60
N THR A 155 13.89 -36.92 42.69
CA THR A 155 12.86 -36.86 43.73
C THR A 155 13.39 -37.40 45.05
N LYS A 156 14.21 -36.61 45.75
CA LYS A 156 14.18 -36.58 47.21
C LYS A 156 13.15 -35.53 47.64
N PHE A 157 11.88 -35.91 47.62
CA PHE A 157 10.88 -35.24 48.46
C PHE A 157 9.84 -36.27 48.86
N GLY A 158 9.89 -36.68 50.14
CA GLY A 158 9.03 -37.71 50.68
C GLY A 158 7.56 -37.27 50.68
N LEU A 159 6.72 -38.05 50.00
CA LEU A 159 5.27 -37.98 50.14
C LEU A 159 4.88 -38.49 51.54
N LYS A 160 4.64 -37.56 52.47
CA LYS A 160 4.00 -37.89 53.76
C LYS A 160 2.48 -37.92 53.54
N SER A 161 1.95 -39.10 53.28
CA SER A 161 0.49 -39.31 53.17
C SER A 161 -0.18 -39.01 54.51
N HIS A 162 -1.06 -38.01 54.55
CA HIS A 162 -1.80 -37.63 55.76
C HIS A 162 -3.03 -38.54 55.90
N ASP A 163 -2.83 -39.70 56.53
CA ASP A 163 -3.81 -40.78 56.75
C ASP A 163 -4.94 -40.42 57.75
N GLN A 164 -5.14 -39.12 58.03
CA GLN A 164 -6.08 -38.66 59.04
C GLN A 164 -7.54 -38.79 58.58
N TYR A 165 -7.83 -38.59 57.28
CA TYR A 165 -9.20 -38.64 56.76
C TYR A 165 -9.72 -40.08 56.58
N SER A 166 -8.83 -41.06 56.37
CA SER A 166 -9.24 -42.46 56.17
C SER A 166 -9.76 -43.13 57.46
N LYS A 167 -9.33 -42.66 58.63
CA LYS A 167 -9.78 -43.16 59.95
C LYS A 167 -11.12 -42.55 60.35
N VAL A 168 -11.33 -41.26 60.08
CA VAL A 168 -12.61 -40.58 60.35
C VAL A 168 -13.73 -41.17 59.48
N MET A 169 -13.44 -41.47 58.21
CA MET A 169 -14.42 -42.06 57.28
C MET A 169 -14.80 -43.50 57.66
N ARG A 170 -13.92 -44.27 58.31
CA ARG A 170 -14.24 -45.61 58.82
C ARG A 170 -15.07 -45.58 60.10
N GLY A 171 -14.93 -44.55 60.93
CA GLY A 171 -15.75 -44.37 62.14
C GLY A 171 -17.19 -43.92 61.87
N LEU A 172 -17.42 -43.23 60.74
CA LEU A 172 -18.76 -42.74 60.37
C LEU A 172 -19.67 -43.78 59.68
N TRP A 173 -19.09 -44.88 59.20
CA TRP A 173 -19.81 -45.96 58.48
C TRP A 173 -19.75 -47.31 59.21
N GLY A 174 -19.32 -47.31 60.47
CA GLY A 174 -19.11 -48.50 61.30
C GLY A 174 -19.83 -48.46 62.65
N GLN A 175 -21.13 -48.17 62.64
CA GLN A 175 -22.12 -48.45 63.70
C GLN A 175 -23.43 -48.82 63.03
#